data_AF-A0AB33BK61-F1
#
_entry.id   AF-A0AB33BK61-F1
#
_cell.length_a   1.000
_cell.length_b   1.000
_cell.length_c   1.000
_cell.angle_alpha   90.00
_cell.angle_beta   90.00
_cell.angle_gamma   90.00
#
_symmetry.space_group_name_H-M   'P 1'
#
loop_
_entity.id
_entity.type
_entity.pdbx_description
1 polymer ?
#
loop_
_entity_poly.entity_id
_entity_poly.type
_entity_poly.pdbx_seq_one_letter_code
_entity_poly.pdbx_strand_id
1 'polypeptide(L)'
;MDEKHLLETAGIDAEDWEKTPASVRQLVVQLGDKIEQLEQHLKELQGANQQLNEKVNRNSQNSHSPPAADAPNIEKRKKKKPTGKKRGGQPGHAGHSRPLYPVEACDRVTDQYPKTCACCGEKLTGFDPNPYRHQVVEIAPIQLHIEEHRLHQLTCIHCGEKTRAVLPVEVEESGYGERLVAIVSVLSGMYRHSHRMVVSAMSDLFGVKMSLGTVNRLRREGSEAVSEPVEEAKAYIQSAPIVGADETGFGQGNTDGNNPQNKRAWLWVAVTPLVSFFQVMLSRSTAAAQYLLGESRERDSQQ
;
A
#
# COMPACT_ATOMS: atom_id res chain seq x y z
N MET A 1 1.53 56.87 11.12
CA MET A 1 0.21 57.33 10.67
C MET A 1 0.20 58.82 10.27
N ASP A 2 -0.20 59.13 9.04
CA ASP A 2 -0.37 60.52 8.54
C ASP A 2 -1.66 61.15 9.11
N GLU A 3 -1.70 62.48 9.26
CA GLU A 3 -2.82 63.25 9.84
C GLU A 3 -4.14 62.95 9.11
N LYS A 4 -4.06 62.78 7.79
CA LYS A 4 -5.20 62.41 6.94
C LYS A 4 -5.74 61.00 7.22
N HIS A 5 -4.85 60.04 7.51
CA HIS A 5 -5.23 58.66 7.82
C HIS A 5 -5.89 58.58 9.20
N LEU A 6 -5.47 59.40 10.17
CA LEU A 6 -6.09 59.50 11.50
C LEU A 6 -7.54 59.98 11.44
N LEU A 7 -7.81 61.01 10.64
CA LEU A 7 -9.14 61.59 10.49
C LEU A 7 -10.13 60.61 9.85
N GLU A 8 -9.67 59.88 8.82
CA GLU A 8 -10.48 58.86 8.14
C GLU A 8 -10.75 57.65 9.04
N THR A 9 -9.79 57.22 9.86
CA THR A 9 -9.94 56.00 10.69
C THR A 9 -10.71 56.26 11.99
N ALA A 10 -10.57 57.45 12.58
CA ALA A 10 -11.25 57.82 13.82
C ALA A 10 -12.62 58.50 13.61
N GLY A 11 -13.00 58.79 12.36
CA GLY A 11 -14.28 59.41 12.02
C GLY A 11 -14.43 60.83 12.57
N ILE A 12 -13.32 61.57 12.71
CA ILE A 12 -13.31 62.92 13.25
C ILE A 12 -13.56 63.90 12.11
N ASP A 13 -14.55 64.77 12.26
CA ASP A 13 -14.85 65.81 11.28
C ASP A 13 -13.70 66.81 11.14
N ALA A 14 -13.39 67.20 9.90
CA ALA A 14 -12.23 68.04 9.61
C ALA A 14 -12.33 69.43 10.26
N GLU A 15 -13.56 69.96 10.41
CA GLU A 15 -13.79 71.27 11.03
C GLU A 15 -13.54 71.24 12.55
N ASP A 16 -13.91 70.14 13.20
CA ASP A 16 -13.67 69.91 14.64
C ASP A 16 -12.18 69.64 14.92
N TRP A 17 -11.48 69.00 13.99
CA TRP A 17 -10.03 68.79 14.08
C TRP A 17 -9.24 70.10 13.97
N GLU A 18 -9.60 70.99 13.05
CA GLU A 18 -8.92 72.29 12.91
C GLU A 18 -9.08 73.19 14.14
N LYS A 19 -10.23 73.12 14.83
CA LYS A 19 -10.51 73.83 16.09
C LYS A 19 -9.74 73.26 17.29
N THR A 20 -9.15 72.07 17.15
CA THR A 20 -8.38 71.42 18.23
C THR A 20 -7.00 72.08 18.39
N PRO A 21 -6.56 72.39 19.62
CA PRO A 21 -5.24 72.97 19.87
C PRO A 21 -4.11 72.15 19.26
N ALA A 22 -3.12 72.82 18.65
CA ALA A 22 -2.04 72.16 17.92
C ALA A 22 -1.24 71.16 18.78
N SER A 23 -1.07 71.44 20.08
CA SER A 23 -0.41 70.54 21.03
C SER A 23 -1.18 69.23 21.25
N VAL A 24 -2.52 69.29 21.22
CA VAL A 24 -3.39 68.12 21.36
C VAL A 24 -3.38 67.31 20.07
N ARG A 25 -3.44 67.96 18.91
CA ARG A 25 -3.31 67.29 17.60
C ARG A 25 -1.99 66.54 17.47
N GLN A 26 -0.88 67.17 17.86
CA GLN A 26 0.44 66.53 17.85
C GLN A 26 0.52 65.32 18.78
N LEU A 27 -0.07 65.40 19.99
CA LEU A 27 -0.12 64.27 20.91
C LEU A 27 -0.97 63.12 20.36
N VAL A 28 -2.11 63.41 19.74
CA VAL A 28 -2.98 62.40 19.11
C VAL A 28 -2.26 61.68 17.96
N VAL A 29 -1.52 62.41 17.12
CA VAL A 29 -0.70 61.81 16.07
C VAL A 29 0.38 60.90 16.67
N GLN A 30 1.10 61.37 17.69
CA GLN A 30 2.13 60.57 18.37
C GLN A 30 1.56 59.31 19.05
N LEU A 31 0.37 59.40 19.64
CA LEU A 31 -0.31 58.24 20.23
C LEU A 31 -0.78 57.26 19.15
N GLY A 32 -1.27 57.77 18.02
CA GLY A 32 -1.62 56.97 16.85
C GLY A 32 -0.43 56.17 16.32
N ASP A 33 0.73 56.82 16.14
CA ASP A 33 1.98 56.15 15.74
C ASP A 33 2.42 55.09 16.75
N LYS A 34 2.25 55.35 18.04
CA LYS A 34 2.60 54.41 19.11
C LYS A 34 1.70 53.17 19.07
N ILE A 35 0.41 53.34 18.81
CA ILE A 35 -0.57 52.25 18.70
C ILE A 35 -0.23 51.37 17.49
N GLU A 36 0.04 51.98 16.33
CA GLU A 36 0.42 51.24 15.11
C GLU A 36 1.68 50.39 15.31
N GLN A 37 2.71 50.95 15.97
CA GLN A 37 3.92 50.22 16.32
C GLN A 37 3.68 49.05 17.28
N LEU A 38 2.80 49.24 18.28
CA LEU A 38 2.46 48.20 19.25
C LEU A 38 1.65 47.07 18.60
N GLU A 39 0.72 47.40 17.71
CA GLU A 39 -0.07 46.42 16.94
C GLU A 39 0.83 45.57 16.03
N GLN A 40 1.82 46.20 15.39
CA GLN A 40 2.79 45.48 14.55
C GLN A 40 3.66 44.52 15.38
N HIS A 41 4.18 44.97 16.53
CA HIS A 41 4.91 44.09 17.45
C HIS A 41 4.06 42.94 18.01
N LEU A 42 2.78 43.19 18.31
CA LEU A 42 1.87 42.12 18.76
C LEU A 42 1.68 41.06 17.69
N LYS A 43 1.53 41.47 16.42
CA LYS A 43 1.38 40.56 15.29
C LYS A 43 2.65 39.71 15.07
N GLU A 44 3.82 40.32 15.20
CA GLU A 44 5.11 39.61 15.11
C GLU A 44 5.29 38.61 16.26
N LEU A 45 5.00 39.02 17.50
CA LEU A 45 5.07 38.14 18.68
C LEU A 45 4.06 37.00 18.62
N GLN A 46 2.85 37.24 18.11
CA GLN A 46 1.85 36.20 17.90
C GLN A 46 2.29 35.19 16.84
N GLY A 47 2.83 35.66 15.71
CA GLY A 47 3.39 34.80 14.67
C GLY A 47 4.55 33.96 15.18
N ALA A 48 5.47 34.56 15.94
CA ALA A 48 6.59 33.85 16.56
C ALA A 48 6.11 32.81 17.58
N ASN A 49 5.14 33.15 18.45
CA ASN A 49 4.55 32.20 19.40
C ASN A 49 3.82 31.05 18.71
N GLN A 50 3.12 31.30 17.60
CA GLN A 50 2.47 30.24 16.83
C GLN A 50 3.51 29.27 16.26
N GLN A 51 4.58 29.78 15.65
CA GLN A 51 5.67 28.95 15.12
C GLN A 51 6.41 28.17 16.23
N LEU A 52 6.60 28.76 17.40
CA LEU A 52 7.20 28.10 18.56
C LEU A 52 6.27 27.01 19.12
N ASN A 53 4.97 27.29 19.25
CA ASN A 53 3.98 26.30 19.69
C ASN A 53 3.88 25.12 18.71
N GLU A 54 3.93 25.36 17.40
CA GLU A 54 3.98 24.30 16.38
C GLU A 54 5.23 23.44 16.49
N LYS A 55 6.39 24.03 16.82
CA LYS A 55 7.64 23.29 17.04
C LYS A 55 7.63 22.50 18.34
N VAL A 56 7.11 23.06 19.43
CA VAL A 56 7.07 22.43 20.76
C VAL A 56 6.02 21.31 20.81
N ASN A 57 4.89 21.45 20.12
CA ASN A 57 3.85 20.42 20.10
C ASN A 57 4.12 19.27 19.11
N ARG A 58 5.19 19.30 18.31
CA ARG A 58 5.58 18.16 17.47
C ARG A 58 6.28 17.10 18.32
N ASN A 59 5.70 15.92 18.40
CA ASN A 59 6.32 14.75 19.02
C ASN A 59 6.09 13.49 18.17
N SER A 60 6.75 12.39 18.50
CA SER A 60 6.56 11.10 17.82
C SER A 60 5.14 10.51 17.93
N GLN A 61 4.26 11.12 18.74
CA GLN A 61 2.86 10.70 18.89
C GLN A 61 1.93 11.35 17.85
N ASN A 62 2.27 12.53 17.33
CA ASN A 62 1.46 13.27 16.37
C ASN A 62 2.19 13.61 15.05
N SER A 63 3.44 13.17 14.91
CA SER A 63 4.23 13.31 13.68
C SER A 63 4.95 12.00 13.37
N HIS A 64 5.12 11.66 12.09
CA HIS A 64 5.87 10.47 11.64
C HIS A 64 7.39 10.54 11.91
N SER A 65 7.80 11.30 12.91
CA SER A 65 9.19 11.43 13.33
C SER A 65 9.57 10.27 14.24
N PRO A 66 10.78 9.71 14.11
CA PRO A 66 11.23 8.61 14.95
C PRO A 66 11.36 9.05 16.42
N PRO A 67 11.08 8.15 17.40
CA PRO A 67 11.12 8.47 18.83
C PRO A 67 12.47 8.99 19.35
N ALA A 68 13.56 8.78 18.60
CA ALA A 68 14.88 9.29 18.93
C ALA A 68 15.02 10.81 18.74
N ALA A 69 14.11 11.44 18.00
CA ALA A 69 14.07 12.89 17.80
C ALA A 69 13.17 13.62 18.83
N ASP A 70 12.58 12.89 19.78
CA ASP A 70 11.79 13.45 20.87
C ASP A 70 12.69 14.23 21.85
N ALA A 71 12.21 15.38 22.32
CA ALA A 71 12.93 16.19 23.31
C ALA A 71 13.17 15.40 24.63
N PRO A 72 14.23 15.71 25.41
CA PRO A 72 14.68 14.92 26.56
C PRO A 72 13.67 14.73 27.72
N ASN A 73 12.49 15.34 27.65
CA ASN A 73 11.51 15.37 28.74
C ASN A 73 10.08 14.98 28.33
N ILE A 74 9.91 14.25 27.22
CA ILE A 74 8.60 13.68 26.85
C ILE A 74 8.31 12.47 27.73
N GLU A 75 7.14 12.44 28.38
CA GLU A 75 6.72 11.31 29.22
C GLU A 75 6.79 9.99 28.44
N LYS A 76 7.67 9.09 28.89
CA LYS A 76 7.81 7.75 28.30
C LYS A 76 6.48 7.02 28.45
N ARG A 77 6.03 6.40 27.35
CA ARG A 77 4.79 5.61 27.30
C ARG A 77 4.72 4.67 28.51
N LYS A 78 3.69 4.83 29.35
CA LYS A 78 3.43 3.94 30.50
C LYS A 78 3.39 2.51 29.98
N LYS A 79 4.34 1.67 30.40
CA LYS A 79 4.36 0.24 30.03
C LYS A 79 3.01 -0.36 30.46
N LYS A 80 2.30 -0.98 29.52
CA LYS A 80 1.04 -1.66 29.82
C LYS A 80 1.29 -2.67 30.94
N LYS A 81 0.47 -2.64 31.99
CA LYS A 81 0.55 -3.61 33.09
C LYS A 81 0.42 -5.02 32.49
N PRO A 82 1.28 -5.98 32.87
CA PRO A 82 1.12 -7.36 32.44
C PRO A 82 -0.27 -7.86 32.85
N THR A 83 -0.98 -8.50 31.94
CA THR A 83 -2.37 -8.94 32.15
C THR A 83 -2.50 -10.07 33.17
N GLY A 84 -1.38 -10.64 33.65
CA GLY A 84 -1.35 -11.78 34.56
C GLY A 84 -1.84 -13.10 33.94
N LYS A 85 -2.33 -13.07 32.69
CA LYS A 85 -2.85 -14.25 32.00
C LYS A 85 -1.71 -15.13 31.52
N LYS A 86 -1.80 -16.43 31.80
CA LYS A 86 -0.89 -17.43 31.23
C LYS A 86 -1.03 -17.44 29.71
N ARG A 87 0.08 -17.66 29.00
CA ARG A 87 0.08 -17.85 27.54
C ARG A 87 -0.71 -19.12 27.21
N GLY A 88 -1.69 -19.02 26.31
CA GLY A 88 -2.56 -20.11 25.89
C GLY A 88 -4.05 -19.75 25.94
N GLY A 89 -4.90 -20.67 25.46
CA GLY A 89 -6.35 -20.55 25.59
C GLY A 89 -6.75 -20.42 27.05
N GLN A 90 -7.68 -19.50 27.35
CA GLN A 90 -8.15 -19.35 28.73
C GLN A 90 -8.99 -20.58 29.13
N PRO A 91 -9.12 -20.87 30.44
CA PRO A 91 -10.03 -21.90 30.91
C PRO A 91 -11.45 -21.68 30.33
N GLY A 92 -12.00 -22.72 29.68
CA GLY A 92 -13.33 -22.67 29.04
C GLY A 92 -13.33 -22.36 27.54
N HIS A 93 -12.18 -22.06 26.91
CA HIS A 93 -12.14 -21.94 25.45
C HIS A 93 -12.22 -23.32 24.78
N ALA A 94 -13.12 -23.45 23.81
CA ALA A 94 -13.16 -24.61 22.94
C ALA A 94 -11.81 -24.76 22.21
N GLY A 95 -11.25 -25.97 22.23
CA GLY A 95 -10.03 -26.26 21.50
C GLY A 95 -10.28 -26.20 19.99
N HIS A 96 -9.43 -25.49 19.27
CA HIS A 96 -9.40 -25.56 17.82
C HIS A 96 -8.39 -26.64 17.41
N SER A 97 -8.88 -27.75 16.87
CA SER A 97 -8.06 -28.77 16.21
C SER A 97 -7.95 -28.47 14.71
N ARG A 98 -6.87 -28.95 14.08
CA ARG A 98 -6.74 -28.93 12.63
C ARG A 98 -7.92 -29.68 12.00
N PRO A 99 -8.69 -29.07 11.08
CA PRO A 99 -9.74 -29.78 10.38
C PRO A 99 -9.14 -30.90 9.52
N LEU A 100 -9.80 -32.05 9.52
CA LEU A 100 -9.42 -33.17 8.68
C LEU A 100 -9.99 -32.95 7.28
N TYR A 101 -9.21 -33.28 6.26
CA TYR A 101 -9.70 -33.38 4.89
C TYR A 101 -10.71 -34.53 4.78
N PRO A 102 -11.72 -34.42 3.90
CA PRO A 102 -12.63 -35.53 3.62
C PRO A 102 -11.87 -36.72 3.00
N VAL A 103 -12.44 -37.93 3.09
CA VAL A 103 -11.77 -39.16 2.62
C VAL A 103 -11.56 -39.14 1.11
N GLU A 104 -12.49 -38.54 0.40
CA GLU A 104 -12.51 -38.38 -1.06
C GLU A 104 -11.38 -37.46 -1.56
N ALA A 105 -10.83 -36.62 -0.68
CA ALA A 105 -9.69 -35.75 -1.00
C ALA A 105 -8.33 -36.39 -0.66
N CYS A 106 -8.31 -37.60 -0.10
CA CYS A 106 -7.08 -38.28 0.26
C CYS A 106 -6.60 -39.14 -0.91
N ASP A 107 -5.34 -38.98 -1.34
CA ASP A 107 -4.75 -39.82 -2.41
C ASP A 107 -4.71 -41.30 -2.03
N ARG A 108 -4.58 -41.58 -0.73
CA ARG A 108 -4.58 -42.94 -0.18
C ARG A 108 -5.12 -42.94 1.25
N VAL A 109 -5.97 -43.91 1.55
CA VAL A 109 -6.38 -44.26 2.92
C VAL A 109 -5.83 -45.64 3.25
N THR A 110 -5.25 -45.79 4.43
CA THR A 110 -4.70 -47.07 4.89
C THR A 110 -5.09 -47.27 6.34
N ASP A 111 -5.93 -48.28 6.58
CA ASP A 111 -6.36 -48.63 7.92
C ASP A 111 -5.24 -49.35 8.68
N GLN A 112 -5.00 -48.91 9.91
CA GLN A 112 -4.03 -49.50 10.82
C GLN A 112 -4.78 -50.14 11.98
N TYR A 113 -4.80 -51.47 12.02
CA TYR A 113 -5.45 -52.23 13.08
C TYR A 113 -4.43 -52.70 14.12
N PRO A 114 -4.71 -52.57 15.43
CA PRO A 114 -3.85 -53.14 16.45
C PRO A 114 -3.90 -54.66 16.36
N LYS A 115 -2.72 -55.30 16.29
CA LYS A 115 -2.61 -56.77 16.18
C LYS A 115 -2.83 -57.46 17.52
N THR A 116 -2.45 -56.81 18.61
CA THR A 116 -2.47 -57.35 19.97
C THR A 116 -2.90 -56.31 20.98
N CYS A 117 -3.42 -56.76 22.13
CA CYS A 117 -3.79 -55.91 23.24
C CYS A 117 -2.54 -55.33 23.91
N ALA A 118 -2.51 -54.01 24.09
CA ALA A 118 -1.38 -53.33 24.74
C ALA A 118 -1.22 -53.69 26.24
N CYS A 119 -2.24 -54.25 26.88
CA CYS A 119 -2.21 -54.62 28.30
C CYS A 119 -1.76 -56.07 28.53
N CYS A 120 -2.34 -57.04 27.80
CA CYS A 120 -2.10 -58.47 28.03
C CYS A 120 -1.44 -59.22 26.86
N GLY A 121 -1.27 -58.58 25.69
CA GLY A 121 -0.65 -59.19 24.51
C GLY A 121 -1.54 -60.11 23.68
N GLU A 122 -2.78 -60.37 24.12
CA GLU A 122 -3.73 -61.24 23.40
C GLU A 122 -4.05 -60.70 22.00
N LYS A 123 -4.32 -61.59 21.04
CA LYS A 123 -4.60 -61.21 19.64
C LYS A 123 -5.94 -60.49 19.52
N LEU A 124 -5.97 -59.35 18.84
CA LEU A 124 -7.19 -58.57 18.62
C LEU A 124 -7.79 -58.85 17.24
N THR A 125 -9.12 -58.89 17.17
CA THR A 125 -9.90 -58.93 15.93
C THR A 125 -11.16 -58.07 16.11
N GLY A 126 -11.64 -57.42 15.06
CA GLY A 126 -12.81 -56.55 15.13
C GLY A 126 -12.80 -55.45 14.07
N PHE A 127 -13.83 -54.63 14.07
CA PHE A 127 -14.00 -53.48 13.20
C PHE A 127 -14.43 -52.27 14.03
N ASP A 128 -13.80 -51.12 13.79
CA ASP A 128 -14.17 -49.84 14.40
C ASP A 128 -14.82 -48.95 13.33
N PRO A 129 -16.13 -48.64 13.43
CA PRO A 129 -16.81 -47.79 12.46
C PRO A 129 -16.41 -46.31 12.57
N ASN A 130 -15.71 -45.89 13.62
CA ASN A 130 -15.29 -44.50 13.83
C ASN A 130 -13.82 -44.43 14.27
N PRO A 131 -12.88 -44.82 13.40
CA PRO A 131 -11.47 -44.84 13.74
C PRO A 131 -10.93 -43.43 14.01
N TYR A 132 -9.94 -43.33 14.90
CA TYR A 132 -9.16 -42.10 15.02
C TYR A 132 -8.42 -41.81 13.71
N ARG A 133 -8.56 -40.58 13.19
CA ARG A 133 -8.02 -40.19 11.89
C ARG A 133 -6.77 -39.33 12.07
N HIS A 134 -5.66 -39.77 11.46
CA HIS A 134 -4.42 -39.01 11.35
C HIS A 134 -4.09 -38.78 9.88
N GLN A 135 -3.87 -37.51 9.50
CA GLN A 135 -3.57 -37.13 8.12
C GLN A 135 -2.20 -36.46 8.03
N VAL A 136 -1.37 -37.00 7.15
CA VAL A 136 -0.16 -36.34 6.65
C VAL A 136 -0.53 -35.62 5.36
N VAL A 137 -0.29 -34.31 5.30
CA VAL A 137 -0.50 -33.51 4.09
C VAL A 137 0.86 -33.09 3.61
N GLU A 138 1.17 -33.44 2.37
CA GLU A 138 2.46 -33.23 1.74
C GLU A 138 2.26 -32.57 0.38
N ILE A 139 3.26 -31.80 -0.06
CA ILE A 139 3.30 -31.22 -1.39
C ILE A 139 4.02 -32.21 -2.31
N ALA A 140 3.35 -32.62 -3.39
CA ALA A 140 3.98 -33.50 -4.38
C ALA A 140 5.26 -32.87 -4.96
N PRO A 141 6.27 -33.68 -5.36
CA PRO A 141 7.51 -33.15 -5.94
C PRO A 141 7.24 -32.23 -7.13
N ILE A 142 7.78 -31.02 -7.08
CA ILE A 142 7.61 -30.03 -8.15
C ILE A 142 8.66 -30.29 -9.23
N GLN A 143 8.21 -30.48 -10.48
CA GLN A 143 9.07 -30.78 -11.63
C GLN A 143 8.95 -29.72 -12.72
N LEU A 144 10.10 -29.32 -13.30
CA LEU A 144 10.13 -28.41 -14.45
C LEU A 144 9.82 -29.18 -15.74
N HIS A 145 8.91 -28.61 -16.53
CA HIS A 145 8.68 -29.04 -17.90
C HIS A 145 9.45 -28.09 -18.83
N ILE A 146 10.47 -28.59 -19.51
CA ILE A 146 11.36 -27.80 -20.37
C ILE A 146 11.14 -28.27 -21.82
N GLU A 147 10.74 -27.34 -22.67
CA GLU A 147 10.60 -27.53 -24.12
C GLU A 147 11.66 -26.71 -24.85
N GLU A 148 12.36 -27.32 -25.81
CA GLU A 148 13.44 -26.68 -26.56
C GLU A 148 13.04 -26.52 -28.03
N HIS A 149 12.88 -25.27 -28.49
CA HIS A 149 12.64 -24.95 -29.90
C HIS A 149 13.96 -24.65 -30.62
N ARG A 150 14.33 -25.50 -31.59
CA ARG A 150 15.57 -25.36 -32.36
C ARG A 150 15.33 -24.61 -33.67
N LEU A 151 15.72 -23.34 -33.68
CA LEU A 151 15.60 -22.48 -34.85
C LEU A 151 16.83 -22.61 -35.76
N HIS A 152 16.80 -23.60 -36.66
CA HIS A 152 17.88 -23.85 -37.60
C HIS A 152 18.04 -22.71 -38.61
N GLN A 153 19.28 -22.47 -39.05
CA GLN A 153 19.61 -21.50 -40.09
C GLN A 153 20.25 -22.24 -41.27
N LEU A 154 19.68 -22.04 -42.46
CA LEU A 154 20.12 -22.69 -43.69
C LEU A 154 20.57 -21.64 -44.71
N THR A 155 21.49 -22.02 -45.59
CA THR A 155 22.03 -21.16 -46.65
C THR A 155 21.37 -21.51 -47.97
N CYS A 156 20.86 -20.51 -48.69
CA CYS A 156 20.28 -20.69 -50.02
C CYS A 156 21.38 -21.03 -51.04
N ILE A 157 21.23 -22.14 -51.77
CA ILE A 157 22.19 -22.56 -52.80
C ILE A 157 22.26 -21.62 -54.02
N HIS A 158 21.22 -20.82 -54.24
CA HIS A 158 21.11 -19.96 -55.42
C HIS A 158 21.69 -18.55 -55.21
N CYS A 159 21.47 -17.95 -54.04
CA CYS A 159 21.89 -16.57 -53.74
C CYS A 159 22.84 -16.45 -52.54
N GLY A 160 23.10 -17.52 -51.79
CA GLY A 160 23.96 -17.49 -50.61
C GLY A 160 23.33 -16.89 -49.35
N GLU A 161 22.07 -16.41 -49.42
CA GLU A 161 21.36 -15.83 -48.27
C GLU A 161 21.18 -16.85 -47.14
N LYS A 162 21.28 -16.40 -45.88
CA LYS A 162 21.13 -17.26 -44.71
C LYS A 162 19.80 -16.98 -44.00
N THR A 163 18.88 -17.93 -44.06
CA THR A 163 17.55 -17.79 -43.46
C THR A 163 17.43 -18.66 -42.22
N ARG A 164 17.02 -18.06 -41.09
CA ARG A 164 16.73 -18.77 -39.84
C ARG A 164 15.22 -19.06 -39.73
N ALA A 165 14.87 -20.23 -39.23
CA ALA A 165 13.50 -20.54 -38.87
C ALA A 165 12.97 -19.54 -37.82
N VAL A 166 11.71 -19.16 -37.96
CA VAL A 166 11.03 -18.26 -37.01
C VAL A 166 10.40 -19.12 -35.91
N LEU A 167 10.35 -18.58 -34.70
CA LEU A 167 9.64 -19.22 -33.60
C LEU A 167 8.13 -19.25 -33.93
N PRO A 168 7.43 -20.38 -33.75
CA PRO A 168 5.97 -20.42 -33.94
C PRO A 168 5.27 -19.41 -33.03
N VAL A 169 4.16 -18.82 -33.50
CA VAL A 169 3.41 -17.77 -32.78
C VAL A 169 2.81 -18.29 -31.47
N GLU A 170 2.55 -19.60 -31.40
CA GLU A 170 2.02 -20.28 -30.23
C GLU A 170 3.07 -20.44 -29.11
N VAL A 171 4.35 -20.23 -29.42
CA VAL A 171 5.43 -20.37 -28.45
C VAL A 171 5.78 -19.01 -27.87
N GLU A 172 5.72 -18.94 -26.55
CA GLU A 172 5.99 -17.74 -25.79
C GLU A 172 7.45 -17.26 -25.96
N GLU A 173 7.65 -16.11 -26.59
CA GLU A 173 8.98 -15.52 -26.87
C GLU A 173 9.76 -15.24 -25.57
N SER A 174 9.01 -15.03 -24.48
CA SER A 174 9.52 -14.86 -23.14
C SER A 174 10.35 -16.07 -22.66
N GLY A 175 10.12 -17.28 -23.21
CA GLY A 175 10.79 -18.52 -22.80
C GLY A 175 10.31 -19.07 -21.45
N TYR A 176 9.21 -18.53 -20.91
CA TYR A 176 8.60 -18.97 -19.66
C TYR A 176 7.10 -19.19 -19.87
N GLY A 177 6.59 -20.33 -19.41
CA GLY A 177 5.15 -20.63 -19.52
C GLY A 177 4.27 -19.87 -18.53
N GLU A 178 2.98 -19.78 -18.84
CA GLU A 178 1.95 -19.04 -18.10
C GLU A 178 1.94 -19.33 -16.59
N ARG A 179 2.09 -20.60 -16.18
CA ARG A 179 2.09 -20.97 -14.75
C ARG A 179 3.26 -20.31 -13.99
N LEU A 180 4.41 -20.19 -14.63
CA LEU A 180 5.59 -19.59 -14.03
C LEU A 180 5.41 -18.07 -13.92
N VAL A 181 4.86 -17.44 -14.95
CA VAL A 181 4.45 -16.03 -14.95
C VAL A 181 3.47 -15.75 -13.81
N ALA A 182 2.47 -16.60 -13.62
CA ALA A 182 1.48 -16.49 -12.56
C ALA A 182 2.13 -16.59 -11.16
N ILE A 183 3.01 -17.58 -10.92
CA ILE A 183 3.71 -17.73 -9.64
C ILE A 183 4.56 -16.49 -9.33
N VAL A 184 5.33 -16.00 -10.30
CA VAL A 184 6.13 -14.77 -10.15
C VAL A 184 5.24 -13.57 -9.81
N SER A 185 4.09 -13.44 -10.48
CA SER A 185 3.12 -12.36 -10.27
C SER A 185 2.49 -12.41 -8.87
N VAL A 186 2.12 -13.60 -8.38
CA VAL A 186 1.56 -13.79 -7.03
C VAL A 186 2.62 -13.50 -5.95
N LEU A 187 3.83 -14.04 -6.10
CA LEU A 187 4.92 -13.80 -5.14
C LEU A 187 5.25 -12.31 -5.03
N SER A 188 5.37 -11.62 -6.16
CA SER A 188 5.74 -10.22 -6.16
C SER A 188 4.58 -9.27 -5.82
N GLY A 189 3.39 -9.51 -6.35
CA GLY A 189 2.22 -8.65 -6.16
C GLY A 189 1.53 -8.91 -4.82
N MET A 190 0.95 -10.10 -4.65
CA MET A 190 0.15 -10.45 -3.48
C MET A 190 1.01 -10.60 -2.22
N TYR A 191 2.11 -11.37 -2.32
CA TYR A 191 2.99 -11.62 -1.18
C TYR A 191 4.10 -10.57 -1.03
N ARG A 192 4.12 -9.53 -1.90
CA ARG A 192 5.03 -8.38 -1.81
C ARG A 192 6.51 -8.74 -1.70
N HIS A 193 6.91 -9.86 -2.28
CA HIS A 193 8.32 -10.26 -2.31
C HIS A 193 9.10 -9.29 -3.20
N SER A 194 10.26 -8.85 -2.71
CA SER A 194 11.22 -8.11 -3.55
C SER A 194 11.67 -8.99 -4.73
N HIS A 195 12.14 -8.39 -5.82
CA HIS A 195 12.62 -9.16 -6.97
C HIS A 195 13.72 -10.18 -6.58
N ARG A 196 14.58 -9.85 -5.61
CA ARG A 196 15.60 -10.77 -5.09
C ARG A 196 14.98 -11.96 -4.37
N MET A 197 13.97 -11.72 -3.54
CA MET A 197 13.24 -12.79 -2.86
C MET A 197 12.51 -13.70 -3.84
N VAL A 198 11.95 -13.15 -4.92
CA VAL A 198 11.34 -13.95 -5.99
C VAL A 198 12.39 -14.82 -6.67
N VAL A 199 13.55 -14.26 -7.05
CA VAL A 199 14.66 -15.05 -7.64
C VAL A 199 15.06 -16.21 -6.71
N SER A 200 15.25 -15.94 -5.41
CA SER A 200 15.59 -16.98 -4.43
C SER A 200 14.48 -18.03 -4.32
N ALA A 201 13.21 -17.63 -4.15
CA ALA A 201 12.10 -18.56 -4.05
C ALA A 201 11.95 -19.44 -5.30
N MET A 202 12.11 -18.87 -6.48
CA MET A 202 12.05 -19.62 -7.75
C MET A 202 13.19 -20.63 -7.87
N SER A 203 14.39 -20.30 -7.39
CA SER A 203 15.52 -21.22 -7.34
C SER A 203 15.32 -22.31 -6.28
N ASP A 204 14.98 -21.94 -5.06
CA ASP A 204 14.97 -22.85 -3.90
C ASP A 204 13.77 -23.81 -3.92
N LEU A 205 12.60 -23.35 -4.39
CA LEU A 205 11.38 -24.16 -4.41
C LEU A 205 11.15 -24.89 -5.74
N PHE A 206 11.59 -24.30 -6.85
CA PHE A 206 11.27 -24.79 -8.21
C PHE A 206 12.51 -25.13 -9.05
N GLY A 207 13.72 -24.81 -8.58
CA GLY A 207 14.96 -25.01 -9.35
C GLY A 207 15.10 -24.06 -10.56
N VAL A 208 14.28 -23.01 -10.67
CA VAL A 208 14.30 -22.09 -11.80
C VAL A 208 15.34 -21.00 -11.59
N LYS A 209 16.32 -20.93 -12.48
CA LYS A 209 17.33 -19.87 -12.51
C LYS A 209 16.82 -18.70 -13.36
N MET A 210 16.76 -17.51 -12.77
CA MET A 210 16.33 -16.30 -13.47
C MET A 210 17.02 -15.05 -12.91
N SER A 211 17.05 -13.99 -13.72
CA SER A 211 17.62 -12.69 -13.34
C SER A 211 16.56 -11.76 -12.74
N LEU A 212 17.01 -10.67 -12.08
CA LEU A 212 16.09 -9.61 -11.62
C LEU A 212 15.33 -8.95 -12.78
N GLY A 213 15.98 -8.81 -13.95
CA GLY A 213 15.35 -8.28 -15.15
C GLY A 213 14.25 -9.22 -15.68
N THR A 214 14.48 -10.53 -15.62
CA THR A 214 13.47 -11.54 -15.95
C THR A 214 12.25 -11.43 -15.06
N VAL A 215 12.44 -11.33 -13.73
CA VAL A 215 11.31 -11.13 -12.80
C VAL A 215 10.48 -9.92 -13.18
N ASN A 216 11.13 -8.79 -13.48
CA ASN A 216 10.40 -7.59 -13.89
C ASN A 216 9.62 -7.77 -15.21
N ARG A 217 10.22 -8.46 -16.19
CA ARG A 217 9.55 -8.78 -17.46
C ARG A 217 8.31 -9.66 -17.24
N LEU A 218 8.46 -10.75 -16.49
CA LEU A 218 7.35 -11.67 -16.19
C LEU A 218 6.24 -11.00 -15.38
N ARG A 219 6.57 -10.06 -14.48
CA ARG A 219 5.56 -9.26 -13.78
C ARG A 219 4.76 -8.38 -14.74
N ARG A 220 5.41 -7.80 -15.77
CA ARG A 220 4.73 -6.99 -16.77
C ARG A 220 3.83 -7.86 -17.65
N GLU A 221 4.32 -9.01 -18.09
CA GLU A 221 3.56 -10.02 -18.83
C GLU A 221 2.32 -10.45 -18.04
N GLY A 222 2.47 -10.78 -16.75
CA GLY A 222 1.34 -11.07 -15.86
C GLY A 222 0.39 -9.88 -15.66
N SER A 223 0.90 -8.65 -15.63
CA SER A 223 0.08 -7.43 -15.54
C SER A 223 -0.73 -7.17 -16.82
N GLU A 224 -0.15 -7.45 -17.99
CA GLU A 224 -0.82 -7.34 -19.28
C GLU A 224 -1.92 -8.42 -19.40
N ALA A 225 -1.64 -9.65 -18.97
CA ALA A 225 -2.60 -10.75 -18.98
C ALA A 225 -3.86 -10.51 -18.12
N VAL A 226 -3.77 -9.68 -17.07
CA VAL A 226 -4.91 -9.33 -16.20
C VAL A 226 -5.46 -7.92 -16.45
N SER A 227 -5.03 -7.25 -17.51
CA SER A 227 -5.41 -5.85 -17.79
C SER A 227 -6.91 -5.67 -18.02
N GLU A 228 -7.55 -6.58 -18.76
CA GLU A 228 -8.99 -6.54 -19.03
C GLU A 228 -9.82 -6.63 -17.74
N PRO A 229 -9.63 -7.64 -16.85
CA PRO A 229 -10.30 -7.67 -15.55
C PRO A 229 -10.06 -6.43 -14.67
N VAL A 230 -8.89 -5.79 -14.78
CA VAL A 230 -8.60 -4.55 -14.04
C VAL A 230 -9.42 -3.38 -14.57
N GLU A 231 -9.61 -3.27 -15.88
CA GLU A 231 -10.47 -2.25 -16.49
C GLU A 231 -11.96 -2.52 -16.19
N GLU A 232 -12.39 -3.78 -16.17
CA GLU A 232 -13.75 -4.15 -15.72
C GLU A 232 -13.99 -3.74 -14.26
N ALA A 233 -13.03 -4.01 -13.38
CA ALA A 233 -13.09 -3.59 -11.98
C ALA A 233 -13.19 -2.07 -11.83
N LYS A 234 -12.46 -1.31 -12.65
CA LYS A 234 -12.54 0.15 -12.69
C LYS A 234 -13.92 0.63 -13.16
N ALA A 235 -14.46 0.05 -14.23
CA ALA A 235 -15.81 0.38 -14.71
C ALA A 235 -16.90 0.05 -13.67
N TYR A 236 -16.74 -1.05 -12.93
CA TYR A 236 -17.61 -1.39 -11.80
C TYR A 236 -17.55 -0.33 -10.70
N ILE A 237 -16.35 0.09 -10.29
CA ILE A 237 -16.17 1.16 -9.30
C ILE A 237 -16.87 2.45 -9.76
N GLN A 238 -16.68 2.84 -11.02
CA GLN A 238 -17.27 4.07 -11.57
C GLN A 238 -18.80 4.02 -11.68
N SER A 239 -19.40 2.83 -11.77
CA SER A 239 -20.87 2.66 -11.80
C SER A 239 -21.50 2.38 -10.43
N ALA A 240 -20.72 1.99 -9.42
CA ALA A 240 -21.25 1.62 -8.10
C ALA A 240 -21.86 2.82 -7.35
N PRO A 241 -23.04 2.72 -6.71
CA PRO A 241 -23.72 3.88 -6.11
C PRO A 241 -22.92 4.55 -4.99
N ILE A 242 -22.20 3.76 -4.19
CA ILE A 242 -21.38 4.25 -3.07
C ILE A 242 -19.98 3.68 -3.21
N VAL A 243 -18.98 4.56 -3.17
CA VAL A 243 -17.55 4.20 -3.25
C VAL A 243 -16.81 4.98 -2.17
N GLY A 244 -16.08 4.26 -1.31
CA GLY A 244 -15.10 4.87 -0.43
C GLY A 244 -13.81 5.13 -1.20
N ALA A 245 -13.29 6.34 -1.15
CA ALA A 245 -12.03 6.70 -1.79
C ALA A 245 -11.08 7.33 -0.78
N ASP A 246 -9.80 6.94 -0.86
CA ASP A 246 -8.73 7.52 -0.05
C ASP A 246 -7.44 7.51 -0.86
N GLU A 247 -6.46 8.30 -0.44
CA GLU A 247 -5.14 8.33 -1.05
C GLU A 247 -4.03 8.38 -0.01
N THR A 248 -2.95 7.69 -0.31
CA THR A 248 -1.73 7.77 0.49
C THR A 248 -0.53 8.11 -0.38
N GLY A 249 0.44 8.82 0.17
CA GLY A 249 1.62 9.21 -0.58
C GLY A 249 2.46 7.99 -0.95
N PHE A 250 2.87 7.93 -2.21
CA PHE A 250 3.61 6.81 -2.79
C PHE A 250 4.94 7.31 -3.37
N GLY A 251 6.04 6.65 -2.99
CA GLY A 251 7.36 6.95 -3.53
C GLY A 251 7.49 6.35 -4.93
N GLN A 252 7.50 7.19 -5.96
CA GLN A 252 7.68 6.78 -7.36
C GLN A 252 8.90 7.49 -7.92
N GLY A 253 9.88 6.72 -8.43
CA GLY A 253 11.00 7.26 -9.20
C GLY A 253 10.62 7.51 -10.66
N ASN A 254 11.62 7.73 -11.52
CA ASN A 254 11.45 7.89 -12.97
C ASN A 254 11.98 6.69 -13.78
N THR A 255 12.01 5.49 -13.19
CA THR A 255 12.65 4.32 -13.83
C THR A 255 11.95 3.88 -15.12
N ASP A 256 10.65 4.14 -15.23
CA ASP A 256 9.83 3.85 -16.41
C ASP A 256 9.70 5.04 -17.39
N GLY A 257 10.31 6.19 -17.08
CA GLY A 257 10.25 7.41 -17.88
C GLY A 257 8.96 8.24 -17.70
N ASN A 258 7.99 7.77 -16.93
CA ASN A 258 6.67 8.41 -16.79
C ASN A 258 6.63 9.48 -15.67
N ASN A 259 7.74 9.72 -14.98
CA ASN A 259 7.84 10.71 -13.90
C ASN A 259 9.12 11.56 -14.03
N PRO A 260 9.32 12.29 -15.14
CA PRO A 260 10.60 12.95 -15.48
C PRO A 260 11.08 13.95 -14.43
N GLN A 261 10.17 14.54 -13.64
CA GLN A 261 10.51 15.47 -12.57
C GLN A 261 10.65 14.81 -11.18
N ASN A 262 10.64 13.47 -11.10
CA ASN A 262 10.68 12.70 -9.84
C ASN A 262 9.68 13.21 -8.79
N LYS A 263 8.46 13.53 -9.24
CA LYS A 263 7.39 13.99 -8.35
C LYS A 263 6.94 12.85 -7.44
N ARG A 264 6.52 13.19 -6.23
CA ARG A 264 5.82 12.24 -5.35
C ARG A 264 4.54 11.77 -6.05
N ALA A 265 4.27 10.48 -6.01
CA ALA A 265 3.02 9.91 -6.49
C ALA A 265 2.03 9.73 -5.33
N TRP A 266 0.81 9.36 -5.67
CA TRP A 266 -0.25 9.00 -4.75
C TRP A 266 -0.82 7.66 -5.16
N LEU A 267 -0.88 6.73 -4.21
CA LEU A 267 -1.62 5.49 -4.35
C LEU A 267 -3.05 5.78 -3.92
N TRP A 268 -3.92 5.84 -4.91
CA TRP A 268 -5.35 5.97 -4.72
C TRP A 268 -5.97 4.60 -4.54
N VAL A 269 -6.94 4.51 -3.63
CA VAL A 269 -7.78 3.33 -3.45
C VAL A 269 -9.24 3.73 -3.57
N ALA A 270 -10.01 2.96 -4.33
CA ALA A 270 -11.46 3.04 -4.41
C ALA A 270 -12.05 1.69 -3.99
N VAL A 271 -12.95 1.71 -3.00
CA VAL A 271 -13.47 0.51 -2.35
C VAL A 271 -14.99 0.50 -2.39
N THR A 272 -15.51 -0.66 -2.76
CA THR A 272 -16.92 -1.06 -2.65
C THR A 272 -16.99 -2.35 -1.82
N PRO A 273 -18.19 -2.84 -1.44
CA PRO A 273 -18.31 -4.12 -0.74
C PRO A 273 -17.72 -5.33 -1.49
N LEU A 274 -17.59 -5.25 -2.82
CA LEU A 274 -17.12 -6.37 -3.66
C LEU A 274 -15.75 -6.14 -4.30
N VAL A 275 -15.38 -4.90 -4.58
CA VAL A 275 -14.17 -4.56 -5.35
C VAL A 275 -13.36 -3.50 -4.64
N SER A 276 -12.05 -3.74 -4.57
CA SER A 276 -11.04 -2.73 -4.21
C SER A 276 -10.14 -2.47 -5.41
N PHE A 277 -10.12 -1.24 -5.90
CA PHE A 277 -9.33 -0.81 -7.04
C PHE A 277 -8.22 0.13 -6.58
N PHE A 278 -7.01 -0.06 -7.11
CA PHE A 278 -5.84 0.72 -6.77
C PHE A 278 -5.26 1.37 -8.01
N GLN A 279 -4.91 2.65 -7.93
CA GLN A 279 -4.26 3.38 -9.02
C GLN A 279 -3.16 4.26 -8.48
N VAL A 280 -1.97 4.18 -9.09
CA VAL A 280 -0.91 5.15 -8.82
C VAL A 280 -1.07 6.33 -9.78
N MET A 281 -1.11 7.55 -9.23
CA MET A 281 -1.22 8.80 -9.99
C MET A 281 -0.18 9.82 -9.52
N LEU A 282 0.30 10.67 -10.43
CA LEU A 282 1.21 11.79 -10.12
C LEU A 282 0.48 13.07 -9.71
N SER A 283 -0.78 12.96 -9.28
CA SER A 283 -1.57 14.07 -8.77
C SER A 283 -2.50 13.60 -7.66
N ARG A 284 -2.81 14.52 -6.73
CA ARG A 284 -3.90 14.39 -5.74
C ARG A 284 -5.07 15.35 -5.99
N SER A 285 -5.19 15.87 -7.21
CA SER A 285 -6.19 16.88 -7.57
C SER A 285 -7.61 16.29 -7.64
N THR A 286 -8.62 17.16 -7.58
CA THR A 286 -10.02 16.77 -7.86
C THR A 286 -10.15 16.04 -9.19
N ALA A 287 -9.41 16.45 -10.22
CA ALA A 287 -9.40 15.78 -11.51
C ALA A 287 -8.87 14.33 -11.43
N ALA A 288 -7.89 14.04 -10.56
CA ALA A 288 -7.42 12.68 -10.33
C ALA A 288 -8.51 11.83 -9.63
N ALA A 289 -9.23 12.41 -8.66
CA ALA A 289 -10.37 11.76 -8.03
C ALA A 289 -11.51 11.51 -9.02
N GLN A 290 -11.83 12.46 -9.90
CA GLN A 290 -12.85 12.31 -10.95
C GLN A 290 -12.46 11.24 -11.97
N TYR A 291 -11.19 11.17 -12.36
CA TYR A 291 -10.69 10.10 -13.22
C TYR A 291 -10.89 8.71 -12.59
N LEU A 292 -10.65 8.59 -11.28
CA LEU A 292 -10.84 7.35 -10.52
C LEU A 292 -12.32 6.97 -10.36
N LEU A 293 -13.18 7.93 -10.04
CA LEU A 293 -14.56 7.72 -9.57
C LEU A 293 -15.63 7.95 -10.65
N GLY A 294 -15.28 8.56 -11.77
CA GLY A 294 -16.20 9.06 -12.79
C GLY A 294 -16.55 10.55 -12.61
N GLU A 295 -16.77 11.26 -13.71
CA GLU A 295 -16.96 12.72 -13.75
C GLU A 295 -18.25 13.22 -13.05
N SER A 296 -19.25 12.35 -12.84
CA SER A 296 -20.61 12.72 -12.42
C SER A 296 -20.89 12.61 -10.92
N ARG A 297 -19.89 12.41 -10.06
CA ARG A 297 -20.11 12.27 -8.62
C ARG A 297 -19.89 13.59 -7.88
N GLU A 298 -20.98 14.30 -7.60
CA GLU A 298 -20.97 15.38 -6.62
C GLU A 298 -20.63 14.81 -5.23
N ARG A 299 -19.79 15.53 -4.47
CA ARG A 299 -19.44 15.14 -3.11
C ARG A 299 -20.66 15.37 -2.23
N ASP A 300 -21.33 14.31 -1.83
CA ASP A 300 -22.19 14.36 -0.64
C ASP A 300 -21.29 14.54 0.59
N SER A 301 -20.96 15.80 0.88
CA SER A 301 -20.26 16.21 2.07
C SER A 301 -21.20 16.14 3.28
N GLN A 302 -21.42 14.93 3.80
CA GLN A 302 -21.95 14.71 5.15
C GLN A 302 -21.33 13.48 5.80
N GLN A 303 -20.26 13.71 6.57
CA GLN A 303 -19.94 12.98 7.80
C GLN A 303 -19.01 13.83 8.68
#